data_AF-A0A5N1IKE5-F1
#
_entry.id   AF-A0A5N1IKE5-F1
#
_cell.length_a   1.000
_cell.length_b   1.000
_cell.length_c   1.000
_cell.angle_alpha   90.00
_cell.angle_beta   90.00
_cell.angle_gamma   90.00
#
_symmetry.space_group_name_H-M   'P 1'
#
loop_
_entity.id
_entity.type
_entity.pdbx_description
1 polymer ?
#
loop_
_entity_poly.entity_id
_entity_poly.type
_entity_poly.pdbx_seq_one_letter_code
_entity_poly.pdbx_strand_id
1 'polypeptide(L)'
;MKNYFKSTIAFSLFSVFAFSGCFDIAPGATDAQASLKQTVSQSISNELADAPCGFDDRKTTGMLKERTAIVVAVRNLGDRETPTFILDMPDEGRRFVACNMPDEIKIDGVKVTFDGEIKEIYDYERWMAHPMKLTKIHKMDGSRGETASNSGETF
;
A
#
# COMPACT_ATOMS: atom_id res chain seq x y z
N MET A 1 17.66 55.64 9.54
CA MET A 1 16.96 56.93 9.75
C MET A 1 15.48 56.74 9.47
N LYS A 2 14.66 57.46 10.22
CA LYS A 2 13.23 57.28 10.48
C LYS A 2 12.37 57.26 9.22
N ASN A 3 11.38 56.36 9.15
CA ASN A 3 10.17 56.59 8.38
C ASN A 3 8.95 56.34 9.26
N TYR A 4 8.21 57.42 9.48
CA TYR A 4 6.92 57.51 10.12
C TYR A 4 5.84 57.05 9.15
N PHE A 5 4.88 56.25 9.60
CA PHE A 5 3.51 56.38 9.10
C PHE A 5 2.54 56.11 10.25
N LYS A 6 1.94 57.20 10.74
CA LYS A 6 0.72 57.16 11.56
C LYS A 6 -0.42 56.78 10.62
N SER A 7 -1.28 55.86 11.01
CA SER A 7 -2.67 55.93 10.59
C SER A 7 -3.57 55.35 11.67
N THR A 8 -4.31 56.25 12.30
CA THR A 8 -5.40 56.01 13.22
C THR A 8 -6.64 55.75 12.39
N ILE A 9 -7.27 54.58 12.51
CA ILE A 9 -8.67 54.40 12.09
C ILE A 9 -9.44 53.75 13.23
N ALA A 10 -10.49 54.46 13.58
CA ALA A 10 -11.45 54.25 14.65
C ALA A 10 -12.62 53.36 14.19
N PHE A 11 -13.20 52.67 15.17
CA PHE A 11 -14.61 52.27 15.30
C PHE A 11 -15.32 51.58 14.11
N SER A 12 -15.77 50.35 14.35
CA SER A 12 -17.18 49.99 14.07
C SER A 12 -17.60 48.78 14.89
N LEU A 13 -18.50 49.02 15.84
CA LEU A 13 -19.40 48.05 16.45
C LEU A 13 -20.55 47.79 15.46
N PHE A 14 -20.62 46.58 14.92
CA PHE A 14 -21.80 45.97 14.30
C PHE A 14 -21.55 44.46 14.37
N SER A 15 -22.47 43.56 14.65
CA SER A 15 -23.86 43.58 15.09
C SER A 15 -24.19 42.09 15.21
N VAL A 16 -24.80 41.68 16.31
CA VAL A 16 -25.29 40.31 16.49
C VAL A 16 -26.33 40.03 15.40
N PHE A 17 -26.04 39.10 14.50
CA PHE A 17 -27.07 38.39 13.74
C PHE A 17 -26.95 36.90 14.06
N ALA A 18 -27.82 36.47 14.96
CA ALA A 18 -28.23 35.09 15.05
C ALA A 18 -28.97 34.73 13.75
N PHE A 19 -28.36 33.88 12.93
CA PHE A 19 -29.11 33.01 12.05
C PHE A 19 -28.99 31.59 12.57
N SER A 20 -30.06 31.16 13.22
CA SER A 20 -30.42 29.75 13.35
C SER A 20 -30.64 29.20 11.93
N GLY A 21 -29.58 28.62 11.36
CA GLY A 21 -29.68 27.73 10.22
C GLY A 21 -29.22 26.37 10.68
N CYS A 22 -30.16 25.49 11.01
CA CYS A 22 -29.91 24.05 11.05
C CYS A 22 -29.60 23.62 9.62
N PHE A 23 -28.33 23.70 9.21
CA PHE A 23 -27.83 22.93 8.08
C PHE A 23 -27.29 21.63 8.66
N ASP A 24 -28.17 20.64 8.73
CA ASP A 24 -27.79 19.23 8.79
C ASP A 24 -27.02 18.89 7.51
N ILE A 25 -25.71 19.14 7.52
CA ILE A 25 -24.79 18.44 6.63
C ILE A 25 -24.33 17.22 7.42
N ALA A 26 -25.03 16.11 7.17
CA ALA A 26 -24.67 14.80 7.67
C ALA A 26 -23.18 14.50 7.43
N PRO A 27 -22.42 14.09 8.46
CA PRO A 27 -21.10 13.50 8.26
C PRO A 27 -21.32 12.04 7.81
N GLY A 28 -21.51 11.81 6.51
CA GLY A 28 -21.97 10.49 6.05
C GLY A 28 -21.49 10.03 4.68
N ALA A 29 -20.47 10.67 4.09
CA ALA A 29 -20.03 10.34 2.72
C ALA A 29 -18.55 9.90 2.59
N THR A 30 -17.85 9.64 3.70
CA THR A 30 -16.46 9.14 3.66
C THR A 30 -16.30 7.67 4.06
N ASP A 31 -17.32 7.03 4.64
CA ASP A 31 -17.17 5.69 5.24
C ASP A 31 -17.48 4.53 4.29
N ALA A 32 -18.23 4.75 3.22
CA ALA A 32 -18.59 3.69 2.28
C ALA A 32 -17.39 3.18 1.45
N GLN A 33 -16.44 4.06 1.11
CA GLN A 33 -15.26 3.67 0.32
C GLN A 33 -14.17 2.98 1.17
N ALA A 34 -14.06 3.32 2.46
CA ALA A 34 -13.15 2.63 3.37
C ALA A 34 -13.61 1.18 3.63
N SER A 35 -14.93 0.97 3.77
CA SER A 35 -15.50 -0.36 4.01
C SER A 35 -15.27 -1.32 2.84
N LEU A 36 -15.45 -0.88 1.59
CA LEU A 36 -15.22 -1.74 0.40
C LEU A 36 -13.75 -2.13 0.21
N LYS A 37 -12.81 -1.21 0.40
CA LYS A 37 -11.36 -1.52 0.31
C LYS A 37 -10.92 -2.55 1.36
N GLN A 38 -11.53 -2.50 2.54
CA GLN A 38 -11.25 -3.42 3.62
C GLN A 38 -11.83 -4.82 3.34
N THR A 39 -13.05 -4.91 2.80
CA THR A 39 -13.68 -6.18 2.41
C THR A 39 -12.91 -6.89 1.29
N VAL A 40 -12.45 -6.15 0.26
CA VAL A 40 -11.69 -6.74 -0.85
C VAL A 40 -10.29 -7.19 -0.42
N SER A 41 -9.63 -6.40 0.43
CA SER A 41 -8.33 -6.80 1.00
C SER A 41 -8.45 -8.08 1.85
N GLN A 42 -9.53 -8.22 2.61
CA GLN A 42 -9.79 -9.40 3.44
C GLN A 42 -10.15 -10.64 2.60
N SER A 43 -10.91 -10.51 1.52
CA SER A 43 -11.24 -11.66 0.65
C SER A 43 -10.00 -12.22 -0.04
N ILE A 44 -9.10 -11.36 -0.52
CA ILE A 44 -7.83 -11.78 -1.14
C ILE A 44 -6.93 -12.50 -0.12
N SER A 45 -6.94 -12.07 1.14
CA SER A 45 -6.14 -12.70 2.20
C SER A 45 -6.62 -14.11 2.55
N ASN A 46 -7.93 -14.31 2.62
CA ASN A 46 -8.50 -15.62 2.95
C ASN A 46 -8.32 -16.61 1.78
N GLU A 47 -8.44 -16.15 0.54
CA GLU A 47 -8.21 -16.99 -0.64
C GLU A 47 -6.74 -17.41 -0.77
N LEU A 48 -5.80 -16.58 -0.32
CA LEU A 48 -4.37 -16.86 -0.38
C LEU A 48 -3.93 -18.03 0.50
N ALA A 49 -4.54 -18.17 1.68
CA ALA A 49 -4.20 -19.21 2.63
C ALA A 49 -4.55 -20.61 2.10
N ASP A 50 -5.68 -20.72 1.38
CA ASP A 50 -6.21 -21.97 0.85
C ASP A 50 -5.76 -22.25 -0.60
N ALA A 51 -5.09 -21.30 -1.25
CA ALA A 51 -4.59 -21.47 -2.60
C ALA A 51 -3.53 -22.61 -2.66
N PRO A 52 -3.65 -23.54 -3.63
CA PRO A 52 -2.68 -24.60 -3.80
C PRO A 52 -1.30 -24.01 -4.09
N CYS A 53 -0.30 -24.46 -3.35
CA CYS A 53 1.06 -23.95 -3.47
C CYS A 53 2.01 -25.10 -3.83
N GLY A 54 2.78 -24.94 -4.91
CA GLY A 54 3.82 -25.90 -5.30
C GLY A 54 4.98 -26.08 -4.30
N PHE A 55 4.94 -25.39 -3.15
CA PHE A 55 5.89 -25.51 -2.06
C PHE A 55 5.26 -26.08 -0.78
N ASP A 56 4.03 -26.60 -0.83
CA ASP A 56 3.34 -27.14 0.36
C ASP A 56 4.07 -28.36 0.96
N ASP A 57 4.74 -29.16 0.13
CA ASP A 57 5.55 -30.32 0.58
C ASP A 57 6.88 -29.93 1.24
N ARG A 58 7.27 -28.65 1.18
CA ARG A 58 8.53 -28.14 1.72
C ARG A 58 8.38 -27.72 3.17
N LYS A 59 9.42 -27.97 3.98
CA LYS A 59 9.46 -27.50 5.37
C LYS A 59 9.45 -25.96 5.42
N THR A 60 8.64 -25.42 6.31
CA THR A 60 8.69 -23.99 6.66
C THR A 60 9.88 -23.71 7.58
N THR A 61 10.78 -22.82 7.16
CA THR A 61 12.00 -22.44 7.88
C THR A 61 11.87 -21.12 8.63
N GLY A 62 10.87 -20.30 8.28
CA GLY A 62 10.62 -19.02 8.93
C GLY A 62 9.29 -18.40 8.51
N MET A 63 8.90 -17.34 9.23
CA MET A 63 7.68 -16.58 8.99
C MET A 63 8.02 -15.10 8.81
N LEU A 64 7.41 -14.47 7.82
CA LEU A 64 7.45 -13.02 7.60
C LEU A 64 6.07 -12.45 7.87
N LYS A 65 6.04 -11.29 8.53
CA LYS A 65 4.83 -10.54 8.82
C LYS A 65 5.04 -9.07 8.51
N GLU A 66 4.03 -8.47 7.90
CA GLU A 66 3.89 -7.05 7.57
C GLU A 66 5.12 -6.49 6.86
N ARG A 67 5.70 -7.29 5.95
CA ARG A 67 6.89 -6.90 5.19
C ARG A 67 6.49 -6.17 3.93
N THR A 68 7.32 -5.22 3.54
CA THR A 68 7.13 -4.44 2.32
C THR A 68 8.09 -4.94 1.24
N ALA A 69 7.58 -5.13 0.04
CA ALA A 69 8.38 -5.49 -1.13
C ALA A 69 7.90 -4.75 -2.37
N ILE A 70 8.73 -4.81 -3.41
CA ILE A 70 8.39 -4.42 -4.77
C ILE A 70 8.25 -5.70 -5.58
N VAL A 71 7.15 -5.83 -6.32
CA VAL A 71 6.97 -6.91 -7.28
C VAL A 71 7.87 -6.63 -8.48
N VAL A 72 8.76 -7.55 -8.82
CA VAL A 72 9.70 -7.42 -9.93
C VAL A 72 9.49 -8.56 -10.93
N ALA A 73 9.29 -8.21 -12.20
CA ALA A 73 9.23 -9.16 -13.30
C ALA A 73 10.64 -9.52 -13.78
N VAL A 74 11.07 -10.76 -13.54
CA VAL A 74 12.37 -11.25 -14.00
C VAL A 74 12.18 -12.16 -15.20
N ARG A 75 12.88 -11.84 -16.30
CA ARG A 75 12.90 -12.68 -17.49
C ARG A 75 13.69 -13.94 -17.20
N ASN A 76 13.07 -15.09 -17.33
CA ASN A 76 13.75 -16.37 -17.22
C ASN A 76 14.47 -16.68 -18.54
N LEU A 77 15.68 -17.21 -18.49
CA LEU A 77 16.39 -17.60 -19.72
C LEU A 77 15.76 -18.85 -20.36
N GLY A 78 15.10 -19.69 -19.55
CA GLY A 78 14.43 -20.92 -19.99
C GLY A 78 13.00 -20.70 -20.51
N ASP A 79 12.33 -19.62 -20.09
CA ASP A 79 11.02 -19.22 -20.56
C ASP A 79 11.04 -17.73 -20.89
N ARG A 80 11.10 -17.42 -22.18
CA ARG A 80 11.21 -16.06 -22.70
C ARG A 80 9.86 -15.36 -22.82
N GLU A 81 8.76 -16.11 -22.75
CA GLU A 81 7.43 -15.60 -23.00
C GLU A 81 6.74 -15.21 -21.70
N THR A 82 6.97 -15.97 -20.62
CA THR A 82 6.38 -15.68 -19.32
C THR A 82 7.42 -15.20 -18.31
N PRO A 83 7.36 -13.93 -17.85
CA PRO A 83 8.26 -13.47 -16.79
C PRO A 83 7.91 -14.16 -15.48
N THR A 84 8.93 -14.45 -14.68
CA THR A 84 8.75 -14.88 -13.29
C THR A 84 8.65 -13.65 -12.40
N PHE A 85 7.57 -13.53 -11.64
CA PHE A 85 7.40 -12.44 -10.67
C PHE A 85 8.00 -12.82 -9.32
N ILE A 86 8.80 -11.91 -8.76
CA ILE A 86 9.40 -12.07 -7.43
C ILE A 86 9.05 -10.88 -6.54
N LEU A 87 9.11 -11.10 -5.23
CA LEU A 87 9.06 -10.04 -4.22
C LEU A 87 10.48 -9.64 -3.87
N ASP A 88 10.89 -8.44 -4.27
CA ASP A 88 12.19 -7.84 -3.94
C ASP A 88 12.04 -6.92 -2.72
N MET A 89 12.78 -7.22 -1.66
CA MET A 89 12.85 -6.42 -0.46
C MET A 89 14.18 -5.65 -0.48
N PRO A 90 14.23 -4.46 -1.11
CA PRO A 90 15.49 -3.74 -1.34
C PRO A 90 16.19 -3.38 -0.02
N ASP A 91 15.42 -3.05 1.02
CA ASP A 91 15.95 -2.66 2.33
C ASP A 91 16.66 -3.82 3.06
N GLU A 92 16.25 -5.06 2.81
CA GLU A 92 16.84 -6.26 3.42
C GLU A 92 17.76 -7.02 2.46
N GLY A 93 17.79 -6.65 1.17
CA GLY A 93 18.52 -7.38 0.13
C GLY A 93 18.01 -8.81 -0.10
N ARG A 94 16.73 -9.07 0.21
CA ARG A 94 16.12 -10.41 0.14
C ARG A 94 15.11 -10.49 -0.99
N ARG A 95 15.06 -11.65 -1.64
CA ARG A 95 14.16 -11.93 -2.76
C ARG A 95 13.40 -13.20 -2.52
N PHE A 96 12.11 -13.18 -2.85
CA PHE A 96 11.24 -14.33 -2.71
C PHE A 96 10.45 -14.63 -3.99
N VAL A 97 10.26 -15.91 -4.27
CA VAL A 97 9.31 -16.39 -5.27
C VAL A 97 8.13 -17.01 -4.57
N ALA A 98 6.93 -16.46 -4.80
CA ALA A 98 5.70 -16.95 -4.19
C ALA A 98 4.95 -17.87 -5.15
N CYS A 99 4.66 -19.09 -4.70
CA CYS A 99 3.91 -20.11 -5.46
C CYS A 99 2.45 -19.70 -5.75
N ASN A 100 1.85 -18.93 -4.85
CA ASN A 100 0.43 -18.56 -4.84
C ASN A 100 0.25 -17.04 -5.00
N MET A 101 1.14 -16.38 -5.75
CA MET A 101 0.99 -14.95 -6.03
C MET A 101 -0.27 -14.72 -6.90
N PRO A 102 -1.22 -13.87 -6.46
CA PRO A 102 -2.44 -13.61 -7.21
C PRO A 102 -2.12 -12.78 -8.46
N ASP A 103 -2.86 -13.01 -9.54
CA ASP A 103 -2.60 -12.37 -10.83
C ASP A 103 -2.77 -10.85 -10.78
N GLU A 104 -3.65 -10.35 -9.92
CA GLU A 104 -3.93 -8.92 -9.73
C GLU A 104 -2.71 -8.09 -9.29
N ILE A 105 -1.72 -8.73 -8.66
CA ILE A 105 -0.50 -8.07 -8.18
C ILE A 105 0.75 -8.45 -8.98
N LYS A 106 0.64 -9.31 -9.99
CA LYS A 106 1.73 -9.66 -10.92
C LYS A 106 1.99 -8.52 -11.90
N ILE A 107 2.34 -7.37 -11.35
CA ILE A 107 2.59 -6.12 -12.07
C ILE A 107 3.95 -5.63 -11.62
N ASP A 108 4.85 -5.48 -12.59
CA ASP A 108 6.21 -5.00 -12.33
C ASP A 108 6.19 -3.60 -11.70
N GLY A 109 7.03 -3.39 -10.68
CA GLY A 109 7.17 -2.13 -9.97
C GLY A 109 6.10 -1.83 -8.92
N VAL A 110 5.14 -2.73 -8.68
CA VAL A 110 4.10 -2.50 -7.65
C VAL A 110 4.64 -2.74 -6.26
N LYS A 111 4.42 -1.77 -5.37
CA LYS A 111 4.73 -1.90 -3.94
C LYS A 111 3.61 -2.66 -3.23
N VAL A 112 3.98 -3.64 -2.41
CA VAL A 112 3.04 -4.49 -1.67
C VAL A 112 3.46 -4.62 -0.21
N THR A 113 2.49 -4.91 0.65
CA THR A 113 2.71 -5.39 2.01
C THR A 113 2.23 -6.83 2.11
N PHE A 114 3.02 -7.72 2.72
CA PHE A 114 2.73 -9.14 2.73
C PHE A 114 3.16 -9.85 4.02
N ASP A 115 2.52 -10.99 4.24
CA ASP A 115 2.90 -12.02 5.20
C ASP A 115 3.16 -13.32 4.43
N GLY A 116 4.03 -14.17 4.96
CA GLY A 116 4.20 -15.49 4.35
C GLY A 116 5.19 -16.40 5.05
N GLU A 117 5.14 -17.65 4.63
CA GLU A 117 5.99 -18.73 5.09
C GLU A 117 7.20 -18.87 4.17
N ILE A 118 8.40 -18.79 4.75
CA ILE A 118 9.63 -19.08 4.02
C ILE A 118 9.79 -20.59 3.98
N LYS A 119 9.93 -21.13 2.77
CA LYS A 119 10.09 -22.57 2.54
C LYS A 119 11.57 -22.92 2.39
N GLU A 120 11.92 -24.16 2.70
CA GLU A 120 13.29 -24.64 2.57
C GLU A 120 13.75 -24.68 1.12
N ILE A 121 15.06 -24.50 0.94
CA ILE A 121 15.76 -24.79 -0.31
C ILE A 121 16.58 -26.04 -0.01
N TYR A 122 16.43 -27.08 -0.83
CA TYR A 122 17.25 -28.28 -0.68
C TYR A 122 18.69 -28.00 -1.14
N ASP A 123 19.67 -28.67 -0.54
CA ASP A 123 21.10 -28.42 -0.76
C ASP A 123 21.54 -28.50 -2.24
N TYR A 124 20.83 -29.27 -3.06
CA TYR A 124 21.12 -29.46 -4.48
C TYR A 124 20.40 -28.48 -5.42
N GLU A 125 19.60 -27.56 -4.89
CA GLU A 125 18.84 -26.61 -5.68
C GLU A 125 19.53 -25.25 -5.74
N ARG A 126 19.56 -24.64 -6.94
CA ARG A 126 20.00 -23.26 -7.12
C ARG A 126 18.82 -22.41 -7.57
N TRP A 127 18.31 -21.60 -6.66
CA TRP A 127 17.20 -20.69 -6.91
C TRP A 127 17.68 -19.26 -7.09
N MET A 128 16.93 -18.49 -7.88
CA MET A 128 17.13 -17.05 -8.05
C MET A 128 16.57 -16.25 -6.86
N ALA A 129 15.56 -16.79 -6.16
CA ALA A 129 14.87 -16.18 -5.04
C ALA A 129 14.41 -17.28 -4.07
N HIS A 130 14.22 -16.94 -2.79
CA HIS A 130 13.78 -17.92 -1.79
C HIS A 130 12.33 -18.34 -2.02
N PRO A 131 12.00 -19.64 -2.00
CA PRO A 131 10.64 -20.11 -2.16
C PRO A 131 9.81 -19.70 -0.93
N MET A 132 8.59 -19.24 -1.18
CA MET A 132 7.66 -18.88 -0.12
C MET A 132 6.20 -19.18 -0.48
N LYS A 133 5.37 -19.35 0.56
CA LYS A 133 3.91 -19.33 0.45
C LYS A 133 3.39 -18.05 1.08
N LEU A 134 2.64 -17.26 0.31
CA LEU A 134 2.00 -16.06 0.85
C LEU A 134 0.80 -16.46 1.69
N THR A 135 0.65 -15.81 2.85
CA THR A 135 -0.54 -15.96 3.71
C THR A 135 -1.40 -14.71 3.70
N LYS A 136 -0.82 -13.57 3.33
CA LYS A 136 -1.51 -12.28 3.19
C LYS A 136 -0.75 -11.41 2.21
N ILE A 137 -1.45 -10.68 1.35
CA ILE A 137 -0.82 -9.69 0.49
C ILE A 137 -1.79 -8.56 0.13
N HIS A 138 -1.28 -7.34 0.14
CA HIS A 138 -2.01 -6.15 -0.26
C HIS A 138 -1.15 -5.26 -1.12
N LYS A 139 -1.75 -4.74 -2.20
CA LYS A 139 -1.16 -3.65 -2.96
C LYS A 139 -1.16 -2.39 -2.10
N MET A 140 -0.01 -1.75 -1.97
CA MET A 140 0.03 -0.42 -1.37
C MET A 140 -0.49 0.56 -2.41
N ASP A 141 -1.61 1.21 -2.11
CA ASP A 141 -2.06 2.36 -2.88
C ASP A 141 -0.94 3.39 -2.85
N GLY A 142 -0.39 3.72 -4.02
CA GLY A 142 0.53 4.85 -4.15
C GLY A 142 -0.24 6.10 -3.79
N SER A 143 -0.17 6.53 -2.54
CA SER A 143 -0.60 7.86 -2.14
C SER A 143 0.22 8.85 -2.96
N ARG A 144 -0.39 9.34 -4.05
CA ARG A 144 -0.20 10.72 -4.44
C ARG A 144 -0.36 11.53 -3.17
N GLY A 145 0.71 12.20 -2.77
CA GLY A 145 0.75 12.96 -1.54
C GLY A 145 -0.52 13.78 -1.33
N GLU A 146 -1.05 13.66 -0.14
CA GLU A 146 -1.28 14.82 0.73
C GLU A 146 -0.58 16.07 0.19
N THR A 147 -1.26 16.80 -0.69
CA THR A 147 -0.87 18.17 -1.00
C THR A 147 -1.55 19.00 0.07
N ALA A 148 -0.84 19.19 1.17
CA ALA A 148 -1.08 20.32 2.05
C ALA A 148 -0.89 21.59 1.21
N SER A 149 -1.96 22.10 0.59
CA SER A 149 -2.00 23.47 0.13
C SER A 149 -2.79 24.26 1.17
N ASN A 150 -2.04 24.82 2.10
CA ASN A 150 -2.49 25.90 2.95
C ASN A 150 -3.19 26.98 2.11
N SER A 151 -4.26 27.49 2.70
CA SER A 151 -4.88 28.80 2.49
C SER A 151 -3.94 29.91 1.98
N GLY A 152 -4.43 30.76 1.07
CA GLY A 152 -3.83 32.08 0.83
C GLY A 152 -4.28 32.79 -0.44
N GLU A 153 -5.42 33.48 -0.35
CA GLU A 153 -5.76 34.78 -0.97
C GLU A 153 -5.41 35.11 -2.43
N THR A 154 -6.48 35.30 -3.20
CA THR A 154 -6.61 36.15 -4.39
C THR A 154 -6.28 37.63 -4.11
N PHE A 155 -5.53 38.27 -5.01
CA PHE A 155 -5.62 39.70 -5.32
C PHE A 155 -5.89 39.87 -6.82
#